data_AF-B5ECV7-F1
#
_entry.id   AF-B5ECV7-F1
#
_cell.length_a   1.000
_cell.length_b   1.000
_cell.length_c   1.000
_cell.angle_alpha   90.00
_cell.angle_beta   90.00
_cell.angle_gamma   90.00
#
_symmetry.space_group_name_H-M   'P 1'
#
loop_
_entity.id
_entity.type
_entity.pdbx_description
1 polymer ?
#
loop_
_entity_poly.entity_id
_entity_poly.type
_entity_poly.pdbx_seq_one_letter_code
_entity_poly.pdbx_strand_id
1 'polypeptide(L)'
;MFKIKIKLNGRDSVFIANSERYITGMENIGAYKGVTGDSPPSIDLLKQTFGQYKQCFEKGATGDRIQITMRNRTRKELKEMFQKAQNYLQAVASEADLPALLQAGFELRSAGVRGKRGTGTVPPTEPQGS
;
A
#
# COMPACT_ATOMS: atom_id res chain seq x y z
N MET A 1 19.39 1.12 -2.18
CA MET A 1 18.15 0.38 -2.53
C MET A 1 17.16 0.45 -1.37
N PHE A 2 15.98 1.02 -1.59
CA PHE A 2 14.91 1.13 -0.59
C PHE A 2 14.00 -0.10 -0.69
N LYS A 3 13.41 -0.54 0.43
CA LYS A 3 12.40 -1.59 0.46
C LYS A 3 11.01 -0.96 0.53
N ILE A 4 10.17 -1.29 -0.45
CA ILE A 4 8.77 -0.90 -0.51
C ILE A 4 7.95 -1.95 0.24
N LYS A 5 7.02 -1.52 1.09
CA LYS A 5 6.07 -2.40 1.78
C LYS A 5 4.67 -1.81 1.78
N ILE A 6 3.68 -2.69 1.64
CA ILE A 6 2.25 -2.35 1.75
C ILE A 6 1.62 -2.98 3.00
N LYS A 7 0.62 -2.28 3.56
CA LYS A 7 -0.23 -2.79 4.63
C LYS A 7 -1.55 -3.29 4.07
N LEU A 8 -1.67 -4.60 3.92
CA LEU A 8 -2.89 -5.29 3.46
C LEU A 8 -3.54 -6.16 4.55
N ASN A 9 -3.04 -6.07 5.78
CA ASN A 9 -3.59 -6.78 6.94
C ASN A 9 -4.52 -5.87 7.72
N GLY A 10 -5.57 -6.45 8.32
CA GLY A 10 -6.54 -5.71 9.12
C GLY A 10 -7.99 -6.13 8.86
N ARG A 11 -8.92 -5.40 9.47
CA ARG A 11 -10.36 -5.52 9.21
C ARG A 11 -10.68 -5.10 7.77
N ASP A 12 -11.83 -5.53 7.25
CA ASP A 12 -12.23 -5.24 5.87
C ASP A 12 -12.26 -3.73 5.58
N SER A 13 -12.74 -2.89 6.50
CA SER A 13 -12.70 -1.43 6.35
C SER A 13 -11.29 -0.86 6.15
N VAL A 14 -10.31 -1.36 6.90
CA VAL A 14 -8.90 -0.96 6.77
C VAL A 14 -8.33 -1.46 5.44
N PHE A 15 -8.70 -2.67 5.03
CA PHE A 15 -8.29 -3.24 3.75
C PHE A 15 -8.85 -2.43 2.57
N ILE A 16 -10.12 -2.00 2.62
CA ILE A 16 -10.75 -1.15 1.62
C ILE A 16 -10.01 0.18 1.52
N ALA A 17 -9.85 0.90 2.63
CA ALA A 17 -9.21 2.22 2.65
C ALA A 17 -7.76 2.16 2.14
N ASN A 18 -7.00 1.14 2.54
CA ASN A 18 -5.64 0.97 2.06
C ASN A 18 -5.60 0.62 0.56
N SER A 19 -6.52 -0.23 0.08
CA SER A 19 -6.58 -0.63 -1.33
C SER A 19 -6.88 0.57 -2.23
N GLU A 20 -7.83 1.42 -1.85
CA GLU A 20 -8.13 2.68 -2.56
C GLU A 20 -6.88 3.56 -2.63
N ARG A 21 -6.23 3.77 -1.48
CA ARG A 21 -5.04 4.60 -1.40
C ARG A 21 -3.91 4.09 -2.29
N TYR A 22 -3.66 2.78 -2.32
CA TYR A 22 -2.63 2.20 -3.17
C TYR A 22 -2.98 2.30 -4.65
N ILE A 23 -4.24 2.01 -5.03
CA ILE A 23 -4.67 2.09 -6.44
C ILE A 23 -4.53 3.52 -6.95
N THR A 24 -5.09 4.51 -6.24
CA THR A 24 -4.95 5.94 -6.60
C THR A 24 -3.50 6.41 -6.54
N GLY A 25 -2.72 5.86 -5.61
CA GLY A 25 -1.30 6.11 -5.54
C GLY A 25 -0.54 5.64 -6.78
N MET A 26 -0.80 4.41 -7.22
CA MET A 26 -0.15 3.81 -8.38
C MET A 26 -0.46 4.53 -9.69
N GLU A 27 -1.63 5.18 -9.82
CA GLU A 27 -1.94 6.06 -10.96
C GLU A 27 -0.97 7.24 -11.11
N ASN A 28 -0.39 7.67 -9.99
CA ASN A 28 0.49 8.83 -9.93
C ASN A 28 1.99 8.45 -9.97
N ILE A 29 2.33 7.16 -9.85
CA ILE A 29 3.72 6.70 -9.90
C ILE A 29 4.15 6.57 -11.35
N GLY A 30 5.18 7.32 -11.75
CA GLY A 30 5.70 7.31 -13.12
C GLY A 30 6.11 5.91 -13.56
N ALA A 31 6.80 5.17 -12.69
CA ALA A 31 7.21 3.79 -12.95
C ALA A 31 6.06 2.78 -13.13
N TYR A 32 4.82 3.12 -12.78
CA TYR A 32 3.65 2.25 -12.94
C TYR A 32 2.68 2.73 -14.03
N LYS A 33 2.89 3.94 -14.56
CA LYS A 33 2.06 4.47 -15.66
C LYS A 33 2.25 3.63 -16.92
N GLY A 34 1.14 3.17 -17.48
CA GLY A 34 1.15 2.40 -18.74
C GLY A 34 1.39 0.89 -18.57
N VAL A 35 1.39 0.36 -17.34
CA VAL A 35 1.35 -1.09 -17.12
C VAL A 35 0.00 -1.65 -17.62
N THR A 36 0.05 -2.50 -18.66
CA THR A 36 -1.12 -3.13 -19.28
C THR A 36 -1.16 -4.65 -19.11
N GLY A 37 -0.14 -5.25 -18.51
CA GLY A 37 -0.03 -6.70 -18.35
C GLY A 37 -0.79 -7.27 -17.14
N ASP A 38 -0.77 -8.60 -17.04
CA ASP A 38 -1.27 -9.35 -15.86
C ASP A 38 -0.19 -9.51 -14.77
N SER A 39 1.08 -9.27 -15.11
CA SER A 39 2.20 -9.38 -14.18
C SER A 39 3.36 -8.44 -14.58
N PRO A 40 3.46 -7.23 -14.02
CA PRO A 40 2.58 -6.67 -12.98
C PRO A 40 1.14 -6.42 -13.46
N PRO A 41 0.14 -6.51 -12.57
CA PRO A 41 -1.26 -6.29 -12.92
C PRO A 41 -1.52 -4.82 -13.29
N SER A 42 -2.32 -4.58 -14.33
CA SER A 42 -2.74 -3.23 -14.69
C SER A 42 -3.56 -2.56 -13.58
N ILE A 43 -3.60 -1.23 -13.60
CA ILE A 43 -4.42 -0.44 -12.67
C ILE A 43 -5.91 -0.78 -12.86
N ASP A 44 -6.33 -0.98 -14.11
CA ASP A 44 -7.71 -1.34 -14.43
C ASP A 44 -8.10 -2.70 -13.86
N LEU A 45 -7.20 -3.69 -13.95
CA LEU A 45 -7.42 -5.01 -13.34
C LEU A 45 -7.54 -4.90 -11.82
N LEU A 46 -6.66 -4.13 -11.18
CA LEU A 46 -6.72 -3.87 -9.74
C LEU A 46 -8.04 -3.21 -9.33
N LYS A 47 -8.50 -2.20 -10.09
CA LYS A 47 -9.79 -1.53 -9.86
C LYS A 47 -10.97 -2.48 -10.03
N GLN A 48 -10.94 -3.33 -11.06
CA GLN A 48 -11.99 -4.31 -11.32
C GLN A 48 -12.10 -5.31 -10.16
N THR A 49 -10.99 -5.94 -9.78
CA THR A 49 -10.96 -6.91 -8.67
C THR A 49 -11.31 -6.24 -7.34
N PHE A 50 -10.89 -4.99 -7.13
CA PHE A 50 -11.28 -4.21 -5.96
C PHE A 50 -12.79 -3.90 -5.92
N GLY A 51 -13.38 -3.54 -7.06
CA GLY A 51 -14.82 -3.33 -7.20
C GLY A 51 -15.62 -4.60 -6.89
N GLN A 52 -15.16 -5.75 -7.37
CA GLN A 52 -15.75 -7.06 -7.03
C GLN A 52 -15.69 -7.34 -5.53
N TYR A 53 -14.54 -7.07 -4.89
CA TYR A 53 -14.39 -7.24 -3.45
C TYR A 53 -15.36 -6.35 -2.66
N LYS A 54 -15.50 -5.08 -3.04
CA LYS A 54 -16.48 -4.15 -2.44
C LYS A 54 -17.90 -4.67 -2.56
N GLN A 55 -18.28 -5.12 -3.76
CA GLN A 55 -19.62 -5.67 -3.99
C GLN A 55 -19.90 -6.91 -3.13
N CYS A 56 -18.92 -7.82 -3.02
CA CYS A 56 -19.04 -9.00 -2.16
C CYS A 56 -19.06 -8.64 -0.67
N PHE A 57 -18.35 -7.57 -0.27
CA PHE A 57 -18.38 -7.07 1.10
C PHE A 57 -19.76 -6.51 1.48
N GLU A 58 -20.35 -5.67 0.63
CA GLU A 58 -21.67 -5.09 0.82
C GLU A 58 -22.76 -6.18 0.83
N LYS A 59 -22.72 -7.10 -0.13
CA LYS A 59 -23.68 -8.22 -0.19
C LYS A 59 -23.46 -9.25 0.92
N GLY A 60 -22.22 -9.48 1.35
CA GLY A 60 -21.92 -10.38 2.46
C GLY A 60 -22.43 -9.86 3.81
N ALA A 61 -22.63 -8.54 3.94
CA ALA A 61 -23.20 -7.94 5.15
C ALA A 61 -24.66 -8.35 5.39
N THR A 62 -25.38 -8.83 4.37
CA THR A 62 -26.75 -9.35 4.50
C THR A 62 -26.80 -10.81 4.97
N GLY A 63 -25.65 -11.44 5.23
CA GLY A 63 -25.56 -12.82 5.73
C GLY A 63 -25.46 -13.89 4.64
N ASP A 64 -25.33 -13.50 3.37
CA ASP A 64 -25.15 -14.44 2.26
C ASP A 64 -23.76 -15.13 2.33
N ARG A 65 -23.77 -16.44 2.59
CA ARG A 65 -22.57 -17.27 2.72
C ARG A 65 -21.77 -17.38 1.43
N ILE A 66 -22.43 -17.33 0.26
CA ILE A 66 -21.76 -17.35 -1.04
C ILE A 66 -20.96 -16.05 -1.20
N GLN A 67 -21.56 -14.92 -0.87
CA GLN A 67 -20.92 -13.61 -0.95
C GLN A 67 -19.76 -13.47 0.04
N ILE A 68 -19.90 -14.02 1.25
CA ILE A 68 -18.78 -14.08 2.22
C ILE A 68 -17.61 -14.90 1.67
N THR A 69 -17.91 -16.04 1.02
CA THR A 69 -16.88 -16.91 0.42
C THR A 69 -16.20 -16.19 -0.74
N MET A 70 -16.97 -15.55 -1.63
CA MET A 70 -16.43 -14.76 -2.74
C MET A 70 -15.60 -13.57 -2.24
N ARG A 71 -16.08 -12.82 -1.24
CA ARG A 71 -15.33 -11.74 -0.60
C ARG A 71 -13.96 -12.22 -0.13
N ASN A 72 -13.90 -13.35 0.57
CA ASN A 72 -12.64 -13.89 1.08
C ASN A 72 -11.70 -14.32 -0.07
N ARG A 73 -12.25 -14.92 -1.14
CA ARG A 73 -11.49 -15.27 -2.35
C ARG A 73 -10.92 -14.04 -3.05
N THR A 74 -11.77 -13.06 -3.38
CA THR A 74 -11.37 -11.82 -4.06
C THR A 74 -10.38 -11.02 -3.19
N ARG A 75 -10.51 -11.06 -1.87
CA ARG A 75 -9.52 -10.46 -0.96
C ARG A 75 -8.14 -11.09 -1.10
N LYS A 76 -8.06 -12.42 -1.19
CA LYS A 76 -6.81 -13.14 -1.39
C LYS A 76 -6.19 -12.80 -2.74
N GLU A 77 -6.99 -12.80 -3.79
CA GLU A 77 -6.57 -12.44 -5.14
C GLU A 77 -6.03 -11.01 -5.22
N LEU A 78 -6.74 -10.04 -4.64
CA LEU A 78 -6.30 -8.65 -4.60
C LEU A 78 -4.99 -8.50 -3.80
N LYS A 79 -4.80 -9.26 -2.71
CA LYS A 79 -3.53 -9.29 -1.99
C LYS A 79 -2.38 -9.78 -2.85
N GLU A 80 -2.59 -10.85 -3.62
CA GLU A 80 -1.57 -11.39 -4.52
C GLU A 80 -1.23 -10.39 -5.64
N MET A 81 -2.24 -9.73 -6.21
CA MET A 81 -2.03 -8.67 -7.21
C MET A 81 -1.22 -7.51 -6.65
N PHE A 82 -1.57 -7.01 -5.47
CA PHE A 82 -0.80 -5.95 -4.82
C PHE A 82 0.63 -6.38 -4.48
N GLN A 83 0.86 -7.65 -4.11
CA GLN A 83 2.22 -8.15 -3.88
C GLN A 83 3.04 -8.17 -5.17
N LYS A 84 2.44 -8.55 -6.31
CA LYS A 84 3.08 -8.47 -7.64
C LYS A 84 3.40 -7.01 -8.01
N ALA A 85 2.46 -6.10 -7.81
CA ALA A 85 2.67 -4.67 -8.03
C ALA A 85 3.81 -4.11 -7.16
N GLN A 86 3.85 -4.49 -5.88
CA GLN A 86 4.95 -4.13 -4.97
C GLN A 86 6.30 -4.66 -5.47
N ASN A 87 6.37 -5.93 -5.90
CA ASN A 87 7.62 -6.52 -6.38
C ASN A 87 8.11 -5.83 -7.66
N TYR A 88 7.19 -5.45 -8.54
CA TYR A 88 7.53 -4.68 -9.73
C TYR A 88 8.07 -3.29 -9.35
N LEU A 89 7.33 -2.52 -8.55
CA LEU A 89 7.78 -1.21 -8.06
C LEU A 89 9.12 -1.32 -7.33
N GLN A 90 9.36 -2.38 -6.58
CA GLN A 90 10.63 -2.64 -5.90
C GLN A 90 11.81 -2.79 -6.88
N ALA A 91 11.55 -3.29 -8.09
CA ALA A 91 12.55 -3.50 -9.13
C ALA A 91 12.73 -2.27 -10.04
N VAL A 92 11.66 -1.52 -10.32
CA VAL A 92 11.68 -0.45 -11.33
C VAL A 92 11.63 0.97 -10.76
N ALA A 93 11.16 1.16 -9.53
CA ALA A 93 11.00 2.50 -8.97
C ALA A 93 12.37 3.14 -8.73
N SER A 94 12.47 4.41 -9.10
CA SER A 94 13.65 5.25 -8.89
C SER A 94 13.47 6.13 -7.65
N GLU A 95 14.52 6.89 -7.28
CA GLU A 95 14.41 7.88 -6.20
C GLU A 95 13.38 8.99 -6.52
N ALA A 96 13.13 9.26 -7.80
CA ALA A 96 12.12 10.24 -8.23
C ALA A 96 10.68 9.80 -7.92
N ASP A 97 10.45 8.48 -7.77
CA ASP A 97 9.14 7.92 -7.45
C ASP A 97 8.83 7.90 -5.95
N LEU A 98 9.82 8.19 -5.08
CA LEU A 98 9.66 8.11 -3.62
C LEU A 98 8.56 9.02 -3.06
N PRO A 99 8.42 10.29 -3.50
CA PRO A 99 7.34 11.15 -3.01
C PRO A 99 5.95 10.58 -3.35
N ALA A 100 5.78 10.07 -4.57
CA ALA A 100 4.54 9.44 -5.00
C ALA A 100 4.24 8.15 -4.22
N LEU A 101 5.26 7.32 -3.96
CA LEU A 101 5.15 6.12 -3.13
C LEU A 101 4.73 6.45 -1.68
N LEU A 102 5.34 7.46 -1.06
CA LEU A 102 4.96 7.88 0.30
C LEU A 102 3.54 8.45 0.35
N GLN A 103 3.16 9.27 -0.63
CA GLN A 103 1.82 9.82 -0.73
C GLN A 103 0.77 8.71 -0.87
N ALA A 104 1.05 7.74 -1.73
CA ALA A 104 0.29 6.51 -1.94
C ALA A 104 0.20 5.60 -0.70
N GLY A 105 0.97 5.89 0.36
CA GLY A 105 0.93 5.15 1.62
C GLY A 105 1.81 3.91 1.65
N PHE A 106 2.72 3.75 0.69
CA PHE A 106 3.76 2.72 0.76
C PHE A 106 4.74 3.07 1.89
N GLU A 107 5.15 2.06 2.65
CA GLU A 107 6.23 2.20 3.62
C GLU A 107 7.57 1.99 2.90
N LEU A 108 8.42 3.02 2.91
CA LEU A 108 9.80 2.93 2.44
C LEU A 108 10.72 2.63 3.63
N ARG A 109 11.50 1.55 3.54
CA ARG A 109 12.62 1.30 4.46
C ARG A 109 13.92 1.43 3.70
N SER A 110 14.83 2.32 4.11
CA SER A 110 16.20 2.25 3.59
C SER A 110 16.82 0.92 4.04
N ALA A 111 17.56 0.25 3.15
CA ALA A 111 18.28 -0.98 3.51
C ALA A 111 19.43 -0.73 4.50
N GLY A 112 19.76 0.53 4.80
CA GLY A 112 20.73 0.93 5.80
C GLY A 112 20.20 2.12 6.58
N VAL A 113 19.64 1.84 7.76
CA VAL A 113 19.81 2.55 9.05
C VAL A 113 18.81 1.88 9.99
N ARG A 114 19.28 0.82 10.67
CA ARG A 114 18.73 0.44 11.98
C ARG A 114 19.22 1.48 12.98
N GLY A 115 18.71 2.71 12.86
CA GLY A 115 19.03 3.85 13.70
C GLY A 115 18.03 3.93 14.83
N LYS A 116 18.52 3.64 16.04
CA LYS A 116 17.90 3.84 17.36
C LYS A 116 16.77 4.88 17.37
N ARG A 117 15.65 4.52 18.02
CA ARG A 117 14.86 5.47 18.80
C ARG A 117 15.83 6.24 19.70
N GLY A 118 16.21 7.45 19.30
CA GLY A 118 16.80 8.45 20.17
C GLY A 118 15.67 9.07 20.96
N THR A 119 15.39 8.51 22.13
CA THR A 119 14.74 9.24 23.21
C THR A 119 15.51 10.51 23.50
N GLY A 120 14.77 11.57 23.79
CA GLY A 120 15.26 12.94 23.82
C GLY A 120 16.39 13.21 24.79
N THR A 121 17.15 14.23 24.45
CA THR A 121 17.79 15.15 25.40
C THR A 121 17.71 16.52 24.76
N VAL A 122 16.82 17.35 25.31
CA VAL A 122 16.82 18.80 25.12
C VAL A 122 18.20 19.35 25.52
N PRO A 123 18.78 20.31 24.78
CA PRO A 123 20.01 20.97 25.20
C PRO A 123 19.73 21.79 26.48
N PRO A 124 20.64 21.80 27.48
CA PRO A 124 20.49 22.68 28.62
C PRO A 124 20.68 24.13 28.18
N THR A 125 19.68 24.96 28.44
CA THR A 125 19.75 26.41 28.35
C THR A 125 20.81 26.92 29.33
N GLU A 126 21.86 27.58 28.83
CA GLU A 126 22.79 28.34 29.65
C GLU A 126 22.03 29.45 30.41
N PRO A 127 22.14 29.54 31.74
CA PRO A 127 21.68 30.71 32.46
C PRO A 127 22.69 31.85 32.24
N GLN A 128 22.21 32.94 31.63
CA GLN A 128 22.89 34.22 31.71
C GLN A 128 22.91 34.72 33.17
N GLY A 129 24.10 35.04 33.67
CA GLY A 129 24.33 35.85 34.87
C GLY A 129 25.58 36.69 34.62
N SER A 130 25.40 37.98 34.30
CA SER A 130 25.49 39.15 35.19
C SER A 130 26.93 39.53 35.52
#